data_AF-A0A3N1IZE6-F1
#
_entry.id   AF-A0A3N1IZE6-F1
#
_cell.length_a   1.000
_cell.length_b   1.000
_cell.length_c   1.000
_cell.angle_alpha   90.00
_cell.angle_beta   90.00
_cell.angle_gamma   90.00
#
_symmetry.space_group_name_H-M   'P 1'
#
loop_
_entity.id
_entity.type
_entity.pdbx_description
1 polymer ?
#
loop_
_entity_poly.entity_id
_entity_poly.type
_entity_poly.pdbx_seq_one_letter_code
_entity_poly.pdbx_strand_id
1 'polypeptide(L)'
;MSRTVSRARTTRTRPFLATLTVLLASVIAAFSGTAPANAATPQFSYWDTVPVVSGTSVSFDSYIGASPAVTVRDLSICIRDQNGTNLDLAPINAGGNVSIKTDANGGYSLVQTATLAPGTYTFGTCFRLSSGSTWYGSLGKSNVADFTVDAASTPPSTGLTTAPVGNVNGFTQLWTEDFTKSSAAGSVGTDYVDRLHLTPDGQRGTNDIGVYQNSRNLSVHDGTLDLTERHTADGTDTSGAQIWFLNDVDNDWAYTGGRFSIRMKADYNIETAYGVCNLLWPIDNVWSEGEVDFPEGSLGGDALLNQHEMAPGNPDEVNLHAALTDGFQDWHTWTIEWKPGESLTYYLDGQLFASDTDPAHVPTSEHVWVLQALNAADVPIPAGAVGHVEVDWATAYSYVG
;
A
#
# COMPACT_ATOMS: atom_id res chain seq x y z
N MET A 1 -71.65 -65.20 57.05
CA MET A 1 -70.24 -65.43 56.67
C MET A 1 -69.51 -64.10 56.79
N SER A 2 -68.42 -64.07 57.58
CA SER A 2 -67.46 -62.98 57.89
C SER A 2 -68.05 -61.62 58.33
N ARG A 3 -68.01 -61.13 59.59
CA ARG A 3 -66.88 -60.94 60.55
C ARG A 3 -65.68 -60.22 59.86
N THR A 4 -65.18 -59.05 60.28
CA THR A 4 -64.67 -58.62 61.62
C THR A 4 -64.41 -57.09 61.56
N VAL A 5 -65.07 -56.22 62.34
CA VAL A 5 -64.65 -55.55 63.62
C VAL A 5 -63.20 -55.00 63.69
N SER A 6 -63.02 -53.68 63.84
CA SER A 6 -62.31 -53.06 65.01
C SER A 6 -62.11 -51.53 64.91
N ARG A 7 -62.73 -50.85 65.88
CA ARG A 7 -62.35 -49.67 66.69
C ARG A 7 -61.84 -48.36 66.09
N ALA A 8 -62.61 -47.33 66.46
CA ALA A 8 -62.31 -45.92 66.55
C ALA A 8 -61.30 -45.54 67.66
N ARG A 9 -60.63 -44.37 67.50
CA ARG A 9 -60.67 -43.29 68.50
C ARG A 9 -60.16 -41.92 67.97
N THR A 10 -61.02 -40.92 68.12
CA THR A 10 -60.78 -39.51 68.57
C THR A 10 -59.85 -38.59 67.75
N THR A 11 -60.40 -37.70 66.91
CA THR A 11 -60.82 -36.29 67.18
C THR A 11 -59.69 -35.25 67.22
N ARG A 12 -59.65 -34.35 66.21
CA ARG A 12 -60.07 -32.93 66.39
C ARG A 12 -60.22 -32.23 65.03
N THR A 13 -61.44 -31.75 64.83
CA THR A 13 -61.96 -30.76 63.87
C THR A 13 -61.31 -29.38 64.09
N ARG A 14 -61.04 -28.50 63.11
CA ARG A 14 -61.92 -27.65 62.26
C ARG A 14 -61.02 -26.69 61.43
N PRO A 15 -61.51 -25.89 60.45
CA PRO A 15 -62.65 -26.07 59.53
C PRO A 15 -62.29 -25.89 58.04
N PHE A 16 -63.27 -26.26 57.22
CA PHE A 16 -63.47 -25.97 55.80
C PHE A 16 -63.42 -24.46 55.47
N LEU A 17 -62.99 -24.12 54.25
CA LEU A 17 -63.84 -23.42 53.28
C LEU A 17 -63.23 -23.52 51.87
N ALA A 18 -64.03 -24.04 50.92
CA ALA A 18 -63.76 -23.96 49.50
C ALA A 18 -63.90 -22.50 49.06
N THR A 19 -62.86 -21.95 48.45
CA THR A 19 -62.85 -20.56 48.01
C THR A 19 -63.62 -20.41 46.71
N LEU A 20 -64.76 -19.74 46.85
CA LEU A 20 -65.63 -19.19 45.85
C LEU A 20 -64.92 -18.08 45.06
N THR A 21 -65.07 -18.12 43.74
CA THR A 21 -64.66 -17.09 42.78
C THR A 21 -65.40 -15.77 43.06
N VAL A 22 -64.67 -14.71 43.41
CA VAL A 22 -65.14 -13.32 43.33
C VAL A 22 -63.99 -12.47 42.78
N LEU A 23 -64.22 -11.87 41.60
CA LEU A 23 -63.41 -10.80 41.04
C LEU A 23 -63.47 -9.58 41.97
N LEU A 24 -62.32 -9.07 42.43
CA LEU A 24 -62.14 -7.65 42.72
C LEU A 24 -60.64 -7.27 42.63
N ALA A 25 -60.38 -6.14 41.98
CA ALA A 25 -59.10 -5.70 41.44
C ALA A 25 -57.97 -5.56 42.48
N SER A 26 -56.74 -5.91 42.07
CA SER A 26 -55.51 -5.56 42.76
C SER A 26 -54.39 -5.35 41.74
N VAL A 27 -54.08 -4.07 41.51
CA VAL A 27 -52.86 -3.48 40.94
C VAL A 27 -51.90 -4.47 40.26
N ILE A 28 -51.93 -4.50 38.92
CA ILE A 28 -50.80 -4.95 38.10
C ILE A 28 -49.70 -3.90 38.29
N ALA A 29 -48.78 -4.14 39.24
CA ALA A 29 -47.45 -3.60 39.10
C ALA A 29 -46.80 -4.40 37.98
N ALA A 30 -46.83 -3.84 36.76
CA ALA A 30 -46.02 -4.32 35.67
C ALA A 30 -44.56 -4.16 36.10
N PHE A 31 -43.99 -5.19 36.70
CA PHE A 31 -42.55 -5.40 36.62
C PHE A 31 -42.28 -5.78 35.16
N SER A 32 -42.18 -4.75 34.32
CA SER A 32 -41.38 -4.80 33.11
C SER A 32 -39.92 -4.94 33.56
N GLY A 33 -39.58 -6.12 34.06
CA GLY A 33 -38.22 -6.59 34.05
C GLY A 33 -37.86 -6.72 32.58
N THR A 34 -37.28 -5.66 32.01
CA THR A 34 -36.48 -5.82 30.81
C THR A 34 -35.48 -6.91 31.17
N ALA A 35 -35.62 -8.08 30.54
CA ALA A 35 -34.50 -9.00 30.44
C ALA A 35 -33.29 -8.12 30.06
N PRO A 36 -32.14 -8.25 30.73
CA PRO A 36 -30.98 -7.46 30.34
C PRO A 36 -30.83 -7.66 28.84
N ALA A 37 -30.90 -6.57 28.08
CA ALA A 37 -30.68 -6.64 26.64
C ALA A 37 -29.35 -7.37 26.49
N ASN A 38 -29.35 -8.55 25.87
CA ASN A 38 -28.11 -9.23 25.56
C ASN A 38 -27.29 -8.20 24.79
N ALA A 39 -26.22 -7.71 25.40
CA ALA A 39 -25.33 -6.77 24.75
C ALA A 39 -24.93 -7.43 23.43
N ALA A 40 -25.28 -6.79 22.31
CA ALA A 40 -24.99 -7.35 20.99
C ALA A 40 -23.51 -7.67 20.94
N THR A 41 -23.16 -8.92 20.60
CA THR A 41 -21.77 -9.31 20.44
C THR A 41 -21.17 -8.49 19.30
N PRO A 42 -20.14 -7.67 19.55
CA PRO A 42 -19.57 -6.81 18.52
C PRO A 42 -19.08 -7.67 17.35
N GLN A 43 -19.48 -7.27 16.15
CA GLN A 43 -18.94 -7.80 14.91
C GLN A 43 -17.75 -6.96 14.48
N PHE A 44 -16.77 -7.59 13.85
CA PHE A 44 -15.54 -6.93 13.40
C PHE A 44 -15.36 -7.09 11.90
N SER A 45 -14.94 -6.00 11.27
CA SER A 45 -14.46 -5.93 9.90
C SER A 45 -12.94 -5.77 9.94
N TYR A 46 -12.26 -6.34 8.96
CA TYR A 46 -10.81 -6.31 8.86
C TYR A 46 -10.40 -6.00 7.43
N TRP A 47 -9.40 -5.15 7.30
CA TRP A 47 -8.72 -4.86 6.06
C TRP A 47 -7.23 -4.87 6.37
N ASP A 48 -6.57 -5.96 6.01
CA ASP A 48 -5.12 -6.08 6.17
C ASP A 48 -4.54 -6.02 4.75
N THR A 49 -3.45 -5.26 4.53
CA THR A 49 -2.75 -5.21 3.22
C THR A 49 -1.60 -6.21 3.22
N VAL A 50 -1.13 -6.65 2.04
CA VAL A 50 0.08 -7.49 1.96
C VAL A 50 1.24 -6.73 2.65
N PRO A 51 1.96 -7.33 3.61
CA PRO A 51 3.03 -6.64 4.32
C PRO A 51 4.16 -6.27 3.37
N VAL A 52 4.70 -5.06 3.54
CA VAL A 52 5.85 -4.59 2.77
C VAL A 52 7.11 -5.24 3.33
N VAL A 53 7.82 -6.03 2.54
CA VAL A 53 9.05 -6.71 2.94
C VAL A 53 10.26 -6.01 2.33
N SER A 54 11.20 -5.58 3.16
CA SER A 54 12.49 -5.02 2.77
C SER A 54 13.62 -5.76 3.48
N GLY A 55 14.26 -6.70 2.77
CA GLY A 55 15.18 -7.67 3.36
C GLY A 55 14.49 -8.48 4.45
N THR A 56 14.98 -8.40 5.69
CA THR A 56 14.33 -9.04 6.86
C THR A 56 13.35 -8.11 7.58
N SER A 57 13.23 -6.85 7.17
CA SER A 57 12.28 -5.89 7.76
C SER A 57 10.92 -6.03 7.10
N VAL A 58 9.85 -6.05 7.89
CA VAL A 58 8.48 -6.20 7.40
C VAL A 58 7.62 -5.11 8.01
N SER A 59 6.88 -4.36 7.18
CA SER A 59 5.90 -3.37 7.61
C SER A 59 4.49 -3.89 7.37
N PHE A 60 3.66 -3.83 8.41
CA PHE A 60 2.27 -4.24 8.38
C PHE A 60 1.39 -2.99 8.45
N ASP A 61 0.52 -2.81 7.46
CA ASP A 61 -0.56 -1.85 7.51
C ASP A 61 -1.89 -2.60 7.61
N SER A 62 -2.73 -2.20 8.56
CA SER A 62 -3.95 -2.91 8.87
C SER A 62 -5.02 -1.97 9.41
N TYR A 63 -6.27 -2.35 9.19
CA TYR A 63 -7.45 -1.63 9.61
C TYR A 63 -8.46 -2.56 10.26
N ILE A 64 -9.09 -2.07 11.32
CA ILE A 64 -10.17 -2.77 12.03
C ILE A 64 -11.36 -1.84 12.31
N GLY A 65 -12.56 -2.33 11.97
CA GLY A 65 -13.82 -1.70 12.35
C GLY A 65 -14.65 -2.58 13.28
N ALA A 66 -15.58 -1.98 14.02
CA ALA A 66 -16.46 -2.69 14.96
C ALA A 66 -17.91 -2.21 14.90
N SER A 67 -18.86 -3.14 14.88
CA SER A 67 -20.29 -2.86 14.94
C SER A 67 -20.97 -3.63 16.09
N PRO A 68 -21.38 -2.96 17.18
CA PRO A 68 -21.15 -1.53 17.49
C PRO A 68 -19.69 -1.24 17.89
N ALA A 69 -19.33 0.05 17.97
CA ALA A 69 -18.02 0.51 18.44
C ALA A 69 -17.68 -0.10 19.82
N VAL A 70 -16.43 -0.48 20.02
CA VAL A 70 -15.99 -1.24 21.19
C VAL A 70 -14.61 -0.81 21.66
N THR A 71 -14.36 -0.95 22.96
CA THR A 71 -13.05 -0.75 23.56
C THR A 71 -12.31 -2.08 23.69
N VAL A 72 -11.09 -2.11 23.18
CA VAL A 72 -10.18 -3.26 23.22
C VAL A 72 -8.93 -2.91 24.03
N ARG A 73 -8.21 -3.94 24.46
CA ARG A 73 -6.87 -3.85 25.02
C ARG A 73 -5.94 -4.72 24.17
N ASP A 74 -4.65 -4.41 24.19
CA ASP A 74 -3.60 -5.17 23.51
C ASP A 74 -3.82 -5.35 21.99
N LEU A 75 -4.18 -4.27 21.29
CA LEU A 75 -4.30 -4.27 19.85
C LEU A 75 -2.91 -4.36 19.21
N SER A 76 -2.73 -5.30 18.29
CA SER A 76 -1.45 -5.54 17.62
C SER A 76 -1.59 -6.33 16.32
N ILE A 77 -0.45 -6.65 15.71
CA ILE A 77 -0.30 -7.62 14.63
C ILE A 77 0.17 -8.96 15.20
N CYS A 78 -0.56 -10.02 14.87
CA CYS A 78 -0.18 -11.39 15.18
C CYS A 78 0.40 -12.08 13.95
N ILE A 79 1.49 -12.83 14.09
CA ILE A 79 2.26 -13.42 12.99
C ILE A 79 2.51 -14.91 13.27
N ARG A 80 2.32 -15.76 12.27
CA ARG A 80 2.62 -17.20 12.31
C ARG A 80 3.60 -17.56 11.21
N ASP A 81 4.60 -18.38 11.52
CA ASP A 81 5.40 -19.05 10.50
C ASP A 81 4.67 -20.30 9.95
N GLN A 82 5.23 -20.93 8.91
CA GLN A 82 4.69 -22.19 8.35
C GLN A 82 4.56 -23.35 9.36
N ASN A 83 5.30 -23.30 10.48
CA ASN A 83 5.22 -24.31 11.54
C ASN A 83 4.16 -23.97 12.60
N GLY A 84 3.50 -22.82 12.49
CA GLY A 84 2.55 -22.29 13.46
C GLY A 84 3.19 -21.64 14.68
N THR A 85 4.48 -21.32 14.65
CA THR A 85 5.18 -20.58 15.71
C THR A 85 4.64 -19.16 15.82
N ASN A 86 4.38 -18.69 17.04
CA ASN A 86 3.93 -17.32 17.28
C ASN A 86 5.10 -16.34 17.24
N LEU A 87 4.98 -15.30 16.41
CA LEU A 87 5.93 -14.19 16.24
C LEU A 87 5.24 -12.84 16.47
N ASP A 88 4.26 -12.83 17.38
CA ASP A 88 3.36 -11.69 17.63
C ASP A 88 4.11 -10.44 18.07
N LEU A 89 3.70 -9.28 17.55
CA LEU A 89 4.27 -8.00 17.93
C LEU A 89 3.76 -7.54 19.28
N ALA A 90 4.52 -6.63 19.90
CA ALA A 90 4.08 -5.98 21.12
C ALA A 90 2.87 -5.09 20.82
N PRO A 91 1.83 -5.08 21.67
CA PRO A 91 0.67 -4.24 21.44
C PRO A 91 0.99 -2.75 21.40
N ILE A 92 0.36 -2.04 20.47
CA ILE A 92 0.53 -0.58 20.29
C ILE A 92 0.11 0.21 21.53
N ASN A 93 -0.75 -0.38 22.35
CA ASN A 93 -1.34 0.18 23.54
C ASN A 93 -0.94 -0.61 24.79
N ALA A 94 0.33 -1.01 24.93
CA ALA A 94 0.81 -1.77 26.08
C ALA A 94 0.30 -1.19 27.43
N GLY A 95 -0.67 -1.89 28.05
CA GLY A 95 -1.31 -1.50 29.31
C GLY A 95 -2.48 -0.51 29.24
N GLY A 96 -2.88 -0.08 28.03
CA GLY A 96 -3.96 0.87 27.77
C GLY A 96 -5.15 0.28 27.00
N ASN A 97 -6.20 1.08 26.83
CA ASN A 97 -7.39 0.73 26.05
C ASN A 97 -7.41 1.52 24.72
N VAL A 98 -7.83 0.87 23.63
CA VAL A 98 -8.06 1.49 22.32
C VAL A 98 -9.55 1.42 22.00
N SER A 99 -10.11 2.52 21.48
CA SER A 99 -11.50 2.53 21.02
C SER A 99 -11.53 2.24 19.52
N ILE A 100 -12.10 1.10 19.14
CA ILE A 100 -12.39 0.76 17.75
C ILE A 100 -13.76 1.34 17.40
N LYS A 101 -13.78 2.24 16.41
CA LYS A 101 -15.02 2.87 15.92
C LYS A 101 -15.74 1.95 14.94
N THR A 102 -16.98 2.30 14.59
CA THR A 102 -17.68 1.68 13.46
C THR A 102 -16.98 2.03 12.14
N ASP A 103 -17.15 1.19 11.12
CA ASP A 103 -16.61 1.45 9.78
C ASP A 103 -17.03 2.82 9.24
N ALA A 104 -18.32 3.16 9.38
CA ALA A 104 -18.87 4.46 8.99
C ALA A 104 -18.25 5.67 9.72
N ASN A 105 -17.49 5.43 10.78
CA ASN A 105 -16.79 6.45 11.57
C ASN A 105 -15.25 6.30 11.49
N GLY A 106 -14.76 5.60 10.47
CA GLY A 106 -13.33 5.47 10.17
C GLY A 106 -12.56 4.44 11.00
N GLY A 107 -13.24 3.53 11.71
CA GLY A 107 -12.60 2.37 12.39
C GLY A 107 -11.34 2.73 13.19
N TYR A 108 -10.28 1.94 13.00
CA TYR A 108 -8.94 2.15 13.54
C TYR A 108 -7.87 1.57 12.61
N SER A 109 -6.93 2.38 12.16
CA SER A 109 -5.74 1.95 11.40
C SER A 109 -4.54 1.77 12.32
N LEU A 110 -3.73 0.75 12.06
CA LEU A 110 -2.48 0.48 12.77
C LEU A 110 -1.36 0.12 11.79
N VAL A 111 -0.19 0.68 12.05
CA VAL A 111 1.07 0.32 11.36
C VAL A 111 2.05 -0.21 12.39
N GLN A 112 2.63 -1.39 12.12
CA GLN A 112 3.70 -1.95 12.95
C GLN A 112 4.78 -2.57 12.07
N THR A 113 6.02 -2.58 12.55
CA THR A 113 7.14 -3.21 11.85
C THR A 113 7.71 -4.39 12.63
N ALA A 114 8.28 -5.36 11.92
CA ALA A 114 8.95 -6.52 12.49
C ALA A 114 10.26 -6.80 11.75
N THR A 115 11.19 -7.48 12.42
CA THR A 115 12.30 -8.15 11.75
C THR A 115 12.03 -9.64 11.77
N LEU A 116 11.83 -10.24 10.60
CA LEU A 116 11.53 -11.65 10.43
C LEU A 116 12.69 -12.35 9.72
N ALA A 117 12.95 -13.59 10.11
CA ALA A 117 13.89 -14.43 9.39
C ALA A 117 13.33 -14.77 8.00
N PRO A 118 14.17 -15.29 7.09
CA PRO A 118 13.67 -15.79 5.82
C PRO A 118 12.67 -16.94 6.02
N GLY A 119 11.52 -16.88 5.37
CA GLY A 119 10.44 -17.84 5.51
C GLY A 119 9.11 -17.33 4.97
N THR A 120 8.08 -18.18 5.02
CA THR A 120 6.70 -17.78 4.70
C THR A 120 5.90 -17.64 5.98
N TYR A 121 5.04 -16.65 6.01
CA TYR A 121 4.31 -16.22 7.19
C TYR A 121 2.86 -15.89 6.85
N THR A 122 1.99 -16.06 7.83
CA THR A 122 0.62 -15.53 7.82
C THR A 122 0.52 -14.49 8.93
N PHE A 123 -0.24 -13.41 8.72
CA PHE A 123 -0.48 -12.43 9.77
C PHE A 123 -1.96 -12.03 9.85
N GLY A 124 -2.26 -11.22 10.85
CA GLY A 124 -3.52 -10.48 10.92
C GLY A 124 -3.59 -9.62 12.17
N THR A 125 -4.48 -8.64 12.14
CA THR A 125 -4.81 -7.82 13.31
C THR A 125 -5.33 -8.69 14.45
N CYS A 126 -4.82 -8.52 15.66
CA CYS A 126 -5.26 -9.22 16.85
C CYS A 126 -5.40 -8.32 18.07
N PHE A 127 -6.33 -8.66 18.96
CA PHE A 127 -6.66 -7.85 20.13
C PHE A 127 -7.37 -8.66 21.21
N ARG A 128 -7.52 -8.08 22.40
CA ARG A 128 -8.39 -8.60 23.47
C ARG A 128 -9.50 -7.61 23.76
N LEU A 129 -10.72 -8.09 24.03
CA LEU A 129 -11.77 -7.20 24.55
C LEU A 129 -11.37 -6.69 25.93
N SER A 130 -11.68 -5.42 26.24
CA SER A 130 -11.36 -4.85 27.56
C SER A 130 -12.06 -5.57 28.72
N SER A 131 -13.07 -6.41 28.47
CA SER A 131 -13.80 -7.20 29.47
C SER A 131 -13.28 -8.63 29.66
N GLY A 132 -12.30 -9.09 28.86
CA GLY A 132 -11.90 -10.51 28.84
C GLY A 132 -10.41 -10.75 28.57
N SER A 133 -10.03 -12.02 28.57
CA SER A 133 -8.66 -12.48 28.31
C SER A 133 -8.50 -13.19 26.96
N THR A 134 -9.60 -13.42 26.25
CA THR A 134 -9.63 -14.07 24.95
C THR A 134 -9.07 -13.14 23.87
N TRP A 135 -8.19 -13.70 23.04
CA TRP A 135 -7.70 -13.05 21.83
C TRP A 135 -8.69 -13.23 20.67
N TYR A 136 -8.93 -12.15 19.94
CA TYR A 136 -9.72 -12.05 18.73
C TYR A 136 -8.81 -11.51 17.62
N GLY A 137 -9.19 -11.70 16.36
CA GLY A 137 -8.41 -11.20 15.24
C GLY A 137 -8.73 -11.82 13.89
N SER A 138 -8.05 -11.29 12.87
CA SER A 138 -8.14 -11.67 11.46
C SER A 138 -7.10 -12.71 11.03
N LEU A 139 -6.24 -13.19 11.93
CA LEU A 139 -5.22 -14.18 11.59
C LEU A 139 -5.84 -15.41 10.89
N GLY A 140 -5.46 -15.63 9.62
CA GLY A 140 -6.00 -16.69 8.76
C GLY A 140 -7.47 -16.50 8.34
N LYS A 141 -8.02 -15.30 8.51
CA LYS A 141 -9.38 -14.90 8.14
C LYS A 141 -9.42 -13.64 7.26
N SER A 142 -8.30 -12.92 7.16
CA SER A 142 -8.16 -11.79 6.23
C SER A 142 -8.10 -12.31 4.79
N ASN A 143 -8.36 -11.42 3.83
CA ASN A 143 -8.27 -11.73 2.40
C ASN A 143 -6.81 -11.85 1.92
N VAL A 144 -5.84 -11.78 2.83
CA VAL A 144 -4.41 -11.75 2.51
C VAL A 144 -3.85 -13.16 2.54
N ALA A 145 -3.23 -13.57 1.44
CA ALA A 145 -2.48 -14.82 1.34
C ALA A 145 -1.26 -14.79 2.29
N ASP A 146 -0.56 -15.93 2.42
CA ASP A 146 0.73 -15.95 3.09
C ASP A 146 1.73 -14.99 2.39
N PHE A 147 2.62 -14.36 3.16
CA PHE A 147 3.69 -13.50 2.66
C PHE A 147 5.06 -14.15 2.88
N THR A 148 6.02 -13.88 2.00
CA THR A 148 7.37 -14.42 2.07
C THR A 148 8.37 -13.34 2.46
N VAL A 149 9.24 -13.66 3.41
CA VAL A 149 10.45 -12.92 3.72
C VAL A 149 11.58 -13.70 3.11
N ASP A 150 12.28 -13.11 2.16
CA ASP A 150 13.38 -13.80 1.50
C ASP A 150 14.67 -13.71 2.32
N ALA A 151 15.64 -14.57 1.99
CA ALA A 151 16.99 -14.41 2.50
C ALA A 151 17.45 -12.99 2.15
N ALA A 152 18.01 -12.27 3.13
CA ALA A 152 18.54 -10.92 2.93
C ALA A 152 19.29 -10.90 1.60
N SER A 153 18.75 -10.16 0.63
CA SER A 153 19.36 -10.02 -0.67
C SER A 153 20.73 -9.39 -0.51
N THR A 154 21.57 -9.61 -1.50
CA THR A 154 22.87 -8.94 -1.57
C THR A 154 22.59 -7.44 -1.45
N PRO A 155 23.30 -6.69 -0.57
CA PRO A 155 23.09 -5.25 -0.43
C PRO A 155 23.14 -4.58 -1.82
N PRO A 156 22.40 -3.46 -2.02
CA PRO A 156 22.37 -2.77 -3.30
C PRO A 156 23.79 -2.64 -3.83
N SER A 157 24.03 -3.09 -5.07
CA SER A 157 25.39 -3.04 -5.60
C SER A 157 25.82 -1.57 -5.66
N THR A 158 26.93 -1.26 -5.01
CA THR A 158 27.41 0.13 -4.90
C THR A 158 27.97 0.69 -6.22
N GLY A 159 27.82 -0.03 -7.33
CA GLY A 159 28.29 0.36 -8.65
C GLY A 159 27.24 0.14 -9.74
N LEU A 160 27.60 0.60 -10.94
CA LEU A 160 26.83 0.40 -12.16
C LEU A 160 26.76 -1.09 -12.52
N THR A 161 25.65 -1.47 -13.13
CA THR A 161 25.33 -2.83 -13.55
C THR A 161 24.84 -2.81 -14.99
N THR A 162 24.49 -3.96 -15.54
CA THR A 162 23.86 -4.05 -16.86
C THR A 162 22.40 -4.41 -16.70
N ALA A 163 21.54 -3.84 -17.55
CA ALA A 163 20.15 -4.22 -17.67
C ALA A 163 20.03 -5.74 -17.83
N PRO A 164 19.03 -6.38 -17.20
CA PRO A 164 18.75 -7.79 -17.44
C PRO A 164 18.39 -8.00 -18.92
N VAL A 165 18.86 -9.11 -19.50
CA VAL A 165 18.62 -9.44 -20.92
C VAL A 165 17.86 -10.76 -21.02
N GLY A 166 16.83 -10.77 -21.86
CA GLY A 166 16.02 -11.94 -22.19
C GLY A 166 14.59 -11.86 -21.63
N ASN A 167 13.70 -12.67 -22.20
CA ASN A 167 12.29 -12.73 -21.80
C ASN A 167 12.13 -13.27 -20.37
N VAL A 168 11.06 -12.85 -19.69
CA VAL A 168 10.74 -13.27 -18.32
C VAL A 168 9.26 -13.60 -18.21
N ASN A 169 8.90 -14.71 -17.54
CA ASN A 169 7.53 -15.14 -17.17
C ASN A 169 6.33 -14.37 -17.80
N GLY A 170 5.99 -14.65 -19.06
CA GLY A 170 4.83 -14.02 -19.72
C GLY A 170 5.07 -12.62 -20.27
N PHE A 171 6.33 -12.18 -20.32
CA PHE A 171 6.77 -10.91 -20.88
C PHE A 171 7.93 -11.13 -21.88
N THR A 172 7.83 -10.46 -23.03
CA THR A 172 8.89 -10.45 -24.05
C THR A 172 9.64 -9.13 -23.98
N GLN A 173 10.96 -9.19 -23.87
CA GLN A 173 11.77 -7.99 -23.77
C GLN A 173 11.73 -7.20 -25.08
N LEU A 174 11.46 -5.91 -24.98
CA LEU A 174 11.46 -4.99 -26.11
C LEU A 174 12.85 -4.41 -26.30
N TRP A 175 13.41 -3.85 -25.21
CA TRP A 175 14.70 -3.19 -25.26
C TRP A 175 15.37 -3.14 -23.88
N THR A 176 16.67 -2.86 -23.91
CA THR A 176 17.50 -2.47 -22.77
C THR A 176 18.25 -1.19 -23.14
N GLU A 177 18.46 -0.32 -22.17
CA GLU A 177 19.34 0.84 -22.29
C GLU A 177 20.22 0.94 -21.04
N ASP A 178 21.54 0.86 -21.25
CA ASP A 178 22.58 0.89 -20.22
C ASP A 178 23.30 2.26 -20.15
N PHE A 179 22.84 3.24 -20.93
CA PHE A 179 23.35 4.62 -20.97
C PHE A 179 24.89 4.74 -21.12
N THR A 180 25.50 3.79 -21.84
CA THR A 180 26.95 3.74 -22.04
C THR A 180 27.48 4.78 -23.05
N LYS A 181 26.59 5.35 -23.87
CA LYS A 181 26.94 6.40 -24.84
C LYS A 181 26.86 7.77 -24.16
N SER A 182 28.00 8.36 -23.84
CA SER A 182 28.01 9.73 -23.29
C SER A 182 27.30 10.72 -24.21
N SER A 183 26.48 11.59 -23.63
CA SER A 183 25.71 12.62 -24.33
C SER A 183 25.68 13.89 -23.48
N ALA A 184 26.12 15.00 -24.06
CA ALA A 184 26.09 16.29 -23.38
C ALA A 184 24.65 16.83 -23.24
N ALA A 185 24.46 17.75 -22.29
CA ALA A 185 23.23 18.53 -22.21
C ALA A 185 22.87 19.16 -23.55
N GLY A 186 21.59 19.04 -23.93
CA GLY A 186 21.05 19.50 -25.20
C GLY A 186 21.22 18.51 -26.36
N SER A 187 21.95 17.41 -26.17
CA SER A 187 22.15 16.38 -27.20
C SER A 187 21.39 15.07 -26.92
N VAL A 188 20.94 14.85 -25.68
CA VAL A 188 20.32 13.57 -25.24
C VAL A 188 19.16 13.14 -26.15
N GLY A 189 18.23 14.04 -26.47
CA GLY A 189 17.08 13.70 -27.31
C GLY A 189 17.44 13.34 -28.75
N THR A 190 18.61 13.75 -29.24
CA THR A 190 19.13 13.30 -30.54
C THR A 190 19.93 12.00 -30.39
N ASP A 191 20.74 11.90 -29.33
CA ASP A 191 21.64 10.78 -29.12
C ASP A 191 20.94 9.48 -28.70
N TYR A 192 19.76 9.61 -28.09
CA TYR A 192 18.89 8.54 -27.59
C TYR A 192 17.49 8.59 -28.20
N VAL A 193 17.35 9.12 -29.42
CA VAL A 193 16.05 9.32 -30.10
C VAL A 193 15.24 8.04 -30.26
N ASP A 194 15.89 6.89 -30.37
CA ASP A 194 15.25 5.58 -30.53
C ASP A 194 14.77 4.99 -29.18
N ARG A 195 15.03 5.67 -28.06
CA ARG A 195 14.70 5.20 -26.70
C ARG A 195 13.92 6.22 -25.89
N LEU A 196 14.21 7.50 -26.08
CA LEU A 196 13.67 8.59 -25.26
C LEU A 196 12.94 9.60 -26.14
N HIS A 197 11.71 9.92 -25.74
CA HIS A 197 11.03 11.15 -26.16
C HIS A 197 11.12 12.18 -25.02
N LEU A 198 11.48 13.42 -25.37
CA LEU A 198 11.68 14.49 -24.40
C LEU A 198 10.51 15.46 -24.44
N THR A 199 9.94 15.78 -23.27
CA THR A 199 9.02 16.92 -23.13
C THR A 199 9.68 18.20 -23.65
N PRO A 200 8.98 19.06 -24.42
CA PRO A 200 9.54 20.32 -24.87
C PRO A 200 9.96 21.24 -23.71
N ASP A 201 11.08 21.95 -23.88
CA ASP A 201 11.51 22.96 -22.91
C ASP A 201 10.43 24.03 -22.70
N GLY A 202 10.26 24.47 -21.45
CA GLY A 202 9.30 25.51 -21.09
C GLY A 202 7.92 24.98 -20.69
N GLN A 203 7.66 23.68 -20.83
CA GLN A 203 6.44 23.06 -20.33
C GLN A 203 6.46 23.00 -18.79
N ARG A 204 5.35 23.36 -18.15
CA ARG A 204 5.21 23.29 -16.69
C ARG A 204 4.87 21.88 -16.24
N GLY A 205 5.33 21.52 -15.03
CA GLY A 205 4.94 20.29 -14.36
C GLY A 205 3.47 20.29 -13.96
N THR A 206 2.98 19.13 -13.52
CA THR A 206 1.59 18.90 -13.09
C THR A 206 1.15 19.81 -11.94
N ASN A 207 2.08 20.21 -11.07
CA ASN A 207 1.84 21.14 -9.96
C ASN A 207 1.94 22.63 -10.34
N ASP A 208 2.25 22.96 -11.60
CA ASP A 208 2.42 24.32 -12.13
C ASP A 208 3.55 25.15 -11.46
N ILE A 209 4.37 24.55 -10.60
CA ILE A 209 5.45 25.22 -9.88
C ILE A 209 6.73 25.26 -10.72
N GLY A 210 7.17 24.08 -11.20
CA GLY A 210 8.41 23.93 -11.96
C GLY A 210 8.24 23.83 -13.47
N VAL A 211 9.34 24.01 -14.18
CA VAL A 211 9.40 24.01 -15.65
C VAL A 211 10.38 22.95 -16.15
N TYR A 212 9.95 22.07 -17.05
CA TYR A 212 10.85 21.14 -17.71
C TYR A 212 11.81 21.88 -18.65
N GLN A 213 13.10 21.62 -18.49
CA GLN A 213 14.20 22.21 -19.27
C GLN A 213 15.15 21.09 -19.73
N ASN A 214 14.58 20.10 -20.43
CA ASN A 214 15.28 18.89 -20.86
C ASN A 214 16.58 19.18 -21.62
N SER A 215 16.68 20.27 -22.40
CA SER A 215 17.92 20.63 -23.10
C SER A 215 19.08 21.04 -22.18
N ARG A 216 18.81 21.31 -20.89
CA ARG A 216 19.80 21.74 -19.90
C ARG A 216 19.94 20.77 -18.74
N ASN A 217 18.90 20.00 -18.48
CA ASN A 217 18.72 19.20 -17.27
C ASN A 217 18.89 17.69 -17.53
N LEU A 218 19.17 17.28 -18.78
CA LEU A 218 19.49 15.90 -19.12
C LEU A 218 20.91 15.79 -19.65
N SER A 219 21.67 14.83 -19.13
CA SER A 219 22.94 14.41 -19.73
C SER A 219 23.19 12.93 -19.50
N VAL A 220 24.08 12.34 -20.29
CA VAL A 220 24.57 10.98 -20.05
C VAL A 220 26.08 11.03 -19.91
N HIS A 221 26.59 10.56 -18.78
CA HIS A 221 28.03 10.49 -18.51
C HIS A 221 28.32 9.34 -17.56
N ASP A 222 29.55 8.84 -17.62
CA ASP A 222 30.04 7.79 -16.73
C ASP A 222 29.22 6.49 -16.69
N GLY A 223 28.36 6.25 -17.69
CA GLY A 223 27.46 5.09 -17.76
C GLY A 223 26.08 5.32 -17.12
N THR A 224 25.71 6.58 -16.88
CA THR A 224 24.49 6.96 -16.18
C THR A 224 23.76 8.05 -16.94
N LEU A 225 22.43 7.95 -17.05
CA LEU A 225 21.57 9.08 -17.39
C LEU A 225 21.33 9.93 -16.14
N ASP A 226 21.73 11.20 -16.19
CA ASP A 226 21.57 12.18 -15.12
C ASP A 226 20.47 13.18 -15.48
N LEU A 227 19.42 13.18 -14.65
CA LEU A 227 18.37 14.19 -14.61
C LEU A 227 18.74 15.18 -13.50
N THR A 228 19.29 16.33 -13.89
CA THR A 228 19.63 17.40 -12.95
C THR A 228 18.41 18.27 -12.68
N GLU A 229 18.09 18.54 -11.42
CA GLU A 229 17.08 19.51 -11.00
C GLU A 229 17.76 20.77 -10.45
N ARG A 230 17.25 21.96 -10.81
CA ARG A 230 17.92 23.24 -10.53
C ARG A 230 16.94 24.32 -10.12
N HIS A 231 17.36 25.17 -9.19
CA HIS A 231 16.64 26.37 -8.79
C HIS A 231 17.52 27.57 -9.10
N THR A 232 17.00 28.53 -9.85
CA THR A 232 17.79 29.70 -10.26
C THR A 232 18.31 30.47 -9.05
N ALA A 233 19.48 31.11 -9.20
CA ALA A 233 20.15 31.83 -8.11
C ALA A 233 19.36 33.05 -7.60
N ASP A 234 18.40 33.55 -8.39
CA ASP A 234 17.46 34.61 -8.03
C ASP A 234 16.13 34.07 -7.45
N GLY A 235 15.97 32.74 -7.38
CA GLY A 235 14.84 32.05 -6.74
C GLY A 235 13.52 32.14 -7.52
N THR A 236 13.57 32.31 -8.84
CA THR A 236 12.40 32.58 -9.69
C THR A 236 11.88 31.37 -10.45
N ASP A 237 12.73 30.41 -10.82
CA ASP A 237 12.34 29.21 -11.56
C ASP A 237 13.01 27.94 -11.03
N THR A 238 12.19 26.94 -10.69
CA THR A 238 12.63 25.54 -10.53
C THR A 238 12.56 24.84 -11.87
N SER A 239 13.60 24.12 -12.24
CA SER A 239 13.69 23.41 -13.51
C SER A 239 14.11 21.97 -13.31
N GLY A 240 13.51 21.10 -14.10
CA GLY A 240 13.74 19.67 -14.04
C GLY A 240 13.69 19.03 -15.41
N ALA A 241 13.49 17.72 -15.44
CA ALA A 241 13.42 16.94 -16.66
C ALA A 241 12.22 15.99 -16.65
N GLN A 242 11.70 15.71 -17.84
CA GLN A 242 10.70 14.68 -18.07
C GLN A 242 11.03 13.94 -19.35
N ILE A 243 11.14 12.62 -19.24
CA ILE A 243 11.45 11.72 -20.35
C ILE A 243 10.39 10.64 -20.45
N TRP A 244 10.09 10.25 -21.68
CA TRP A 244 9.13 9.19 -22.00
C TRP A 244 9.91 8.07 -22.65
N PHE A 245 9.79 6.85 -22.12
CA PHE A 245 10.48 5.67 -22.63
C PHE A 245 9.68 5.03 -23.76
N LEU A 246 10.27 4.93 -24.95
CA LEU A 246 9.60 4.42 -26.15
C LEU A 246 9.40 2.90 -26.13
N ASN A 247 8.31 2.40 -26.72
CA ASN A 247 8.00 0.97 -26.87
C ASN A 247 8.85 0.27 -27.96
N ASP A 248 9.61 1.01 -28.78
CA ASP A 248 10.45 0.49 -29.89
C ASP A 248 9.68 0.04 -31.14
N VAL A 249 8.34 -0.04 -31.10
CA VAL A 249 7.52 -0.20 -32.31
C VAL A 249 7.33 1.16 -33.01
N ASP A 250 8.08 1.47 -34.07
CA ASP A 250 7.84 2.64 -34.93
C ASP A 250 7.74 4.03 -34.22
N ASN A 251 8.53 4.27 -33.17
CA ASN A 251 8.43 5.46 -32.27
C ASN A 251 7.09 5.56 -31.53
N ASP A 252 6.44 4.43 -31.29
CA ASP A 252 5.34 4.33 -30.36
C ASP A 252 5.87 4.39 -28.92
N TRP A 253 5.07 5.01 -28.07
CA TRP A 253 5.31 5.25 -26.65
C TRP A 253 4.17 4.67 -25.81
N ALA A 254 3.13 4.13 -26.46
CA ALA A 254 2.03 3.42 -25.83
C ALA A 254 2.43 2.01 -25.42
N TYR A 255 1.96 1.57 -24.26
CA TYR A 255 2.03 0.20 -23.77
C TYR A 255 0.63 -0.22 -23.32
N THR A 256 0.26 -1.46 -23.63
CA THR A 256 -0.93 -2.11 -23.03
C THR A 256 -0.45 -3.35 -22.30
N GLY A 257 -0.03 -3.17 -21.05
CA GLY A 257 0.65 -4.19 -20.28
C GLY A 257 2.14 -4.28 -20.58
N GLY A 258 2.91 -4.72 -19.60
CA GLY A 258 4.34 -4.84 -19.73
C GLY A 258 5.05 -5.05 -18.41
N ARG A 259 6.37 -5.21 -18.50
CA ARG A 259 7.27 -5.10 -17.36
C ARG A 259 8.17 -3.90 -17.60
N PHE A 260 8.26 -3.01 -16.63
CA PHE A 260 9.05 -1.78 -16.70
C PHE A 260 10.02 -1.81 -15.54
N SER A 261 11.32 -1.89 -15.82
CA SER A 261 12.34 -1.93 -14.79
C SER A 261 13.33 -0.79 -15.00
N ILE A 262 13.58 -0.01 -13.94
CA ILE A 262 14.56 1.06 -13.92
C ILE A 262 15.44 0.91 -12.68
N ARG A 263 16.75 1.03 -12.88
CA ARG A 263 17.70 1.10 -11.77
C ARG A 263 18.17 2.53 -11.60
N MET A 264 17.80 3.13 -10.48
CA MET A 264 18.09 4.53 -10.21
C MET A 264 18.45 4.80 -8.76
N LYS A 265 19.10 5.93 -8.53
CA LYS A 265 19.28 6.57 -7.23
C LYS A 265 19.10 8.07 -7.40
N ALA A 266 18.98 8.79 -6.29
CA ALA A 266 19.03 10.24 -6.28
C ALA A 266 20.07 10.72 -5.28
N ASP A 267 20.71 11.84 -5.61
CA ASP A 267 21.63 12.49 -4.70
C ASP A 267 20.86 13.19 -3.58
N TYR A 268 21.19 12.77 -2.36
CA TYR A 268 20.64 13.32 -1.14
C TYR A 268 21.28 14.68 -0.82
N ASN A 269 20.51 15.74 -1.00
CA ASN A 269 20.72 16.98 -0.28
C ASN A 269 19.40 17.39 0.39
N ILE A 270 19.29 17.12 1.70
CA ILE A 270 18.08 17.29 2.52
C ILE A 270 17.43 18.69 2.48
N GLU A 271 18.12 19.67 1.92
CA GLU A 271 17.57 21.01 1.74
C GLU A 271 16.77 21.17 0.44
N THR A 272 16.71 20.16 -0.44
CA THR A 272 16.09 20.29 -1.76
C THR A 272 14.72 19.62 -1.80
N ALA A 273 13.69 20.44 -1.98
CA ALA A 273 12.32 20.00 -2.25
C ALA A 273 12.14 19.49 -3.69
N TYR A 274 13.12 18.75 -4.18
CA TYR A 274 13.07 18.07 -5.46
C TYR A 274 12.43 16.71 -5.31
N GLY A 275 11.79 16.25 -6.37
CA GLY A 275 11.04 15.01 -6.40
C GLY A 275 11.28 14.25 -7.69
N VAL A 276 11.04 12.96 -7.60
CA VAL A 276 11.09 12.06 -8.74
C VAL A 276 9.80 11.27 -8.78
N CYS A 277 9.30 11.00 -9.98
CA CYS A 277 8.19 10.10 -10.21
C CYS A 277 8.48 9.23 -11.44
N ASN A 278 8.57 7.91 -11.23
CA ASN A 278 8.60 6.91 -12.28
C ASN A 278 7.19 6.34 -12.44
N LEU A 279 6.48 6.74 -13.50
CA LEU A 279 5.06 6.48 -13.61
C LEU A 279 4.61 5.86 -14.94
N LEU A 280 3.45 5.21 -14.88
CA LEU A 280 2.61 4.91 -16.04
C LEU A 280 1.43 5.88 -16.06
N TRP A 281 1.23 6.56 -17.19
CA TRP A 281 0.15 7.53 -17.38
C TRP A 281 -0.69 7.20 -18.61
N PRO A 282 -2.02 7.44 -18.64
CA PRO A 282 -2.86 7.12 -19.79
C PRO A 282 -2.48 7.99 -20.98
N ILE A 283 -2.34 7.39 -22.16
CA ILE A 283 -1.84 8.09 -23.34
C ILE A 283 -2.78 9.22 -23.81
N ASP A 284 -4.07 9.08 -23.57
CA ASP A 284 -5.10 10.05 -23.91
C ASP A 284 -5.31 11.13 -22.83
N ASN A 285 -4.52 11.06 -21.75
CA ASN A 285 -4.51 11.96 -20.63
C ASN A 285 -5.83 11.98 -19.82
N VAL A 286 -6.54 10.85 -19.77
CA VAL A 286 -7.72 10.66 -18.92
C VAL A 286 -7.28 9.99 -17.61
N TRP A 287 -7.03 10.77 -16.56
CA TRP A 287 -6.49 10.27 -15.28
C TRP A 287 -7.31 9.13 -14.64
N SER A 288 -8.64 9.12 -14.81
CA SER A 288 -9.49 8.02 -14.33
C SER A 288 -9.30 6.68 -15.05
N GLU A 289 -8.44 6.62 -16.07
CA GLU A 289 -7.99 5.37 -16.67
C GLU A 289 -6.77 4.76 -15.97
N GLY A 290 -6.17 5.51 -15.05
CA GLY A 290 -5.14 5.06 -14.13
C GLY A 290 -3.87 5.87 -14.12
N GLU A 291 -3.34 6.10 -12.93
CA GLU A 291 -1.95 6.50 -12.75
C GLU A 291 -1.28 5.49 -11.82
N VAL A 292 -0.07 5.07 -12.21
CA VAL A 292 0.73 4.14 -11.42
C VAL A 292 2.11 4.73 -11.21
N ASP A 293 2.38 5.14 -9.98
CA ASP A 293 3.64 5.77 -9.59
C ASP A 293 4.46 4.79 -8.77
N PHE A 294 5.59 4.33 -9.31
CA PHE A 294 6.50 3.49 -8.56
C PHE A 294 7.96 3.58 -9.04
N PRO A 295 8.83 4.30 -8.30
CA PRO A 295 8.54 5.09 -7.11
C PRO A 295 8.18 6.55 -7.44
N GLU A 296 7.51 7.20 -6.49
CA GLU A 296 7.35 8.65 -6.41
C GLU A 296 7.84 9.17 -5.06
N GLY A 297 8.44 10.36 -5.02
CA GLY A 297 8.65 11.05 -3.75
C GLY A 297 9.71 12.13 -3.82
N SER A 298 9.92 12.79 -2.68
CA SER A 298 11.00 13.75 -2.52
C SER A 298 12.35 13.01 -2.49
N LEU A 299 13.40 13.59 -3.11
CA LEU A 299 14.72 12.94 -3.19
C LEU A 299 15.34 12.65 -1.81
N GLY A 300 14.98 13.45 -0.79
CA GLY A 300 15.42 13.27 0.59
C GLY A 300 14.42 12.58 1.51
N GLY A 301 13.36 11.99 0.96
CA GLY A 301 12.28 11.38 1.73
C GLY A 301 12.03 9.91 1.37
N ASP A 302 10.82 9.47 1.69
CA ASP A 302 10.36 8.13 1.38
C ASP A 302 10.09 7.99 -0.13
N ALA A 303 10.42 6.81 -0.67
CA ALA A 303 10.01 6.40 -2.01
C ALA A 303 8.67 5.68 -1.91
N LEU A 304 7.66 6.23 -2.57
CA LEU A 304 6.26 5.84 -2.47
C LEU A 304 5.84 5.02 -3.69
N LEU A 305 4.98 4.04 -3.44
CA LEU A 305 4.06 3.47 -4.42
C LEU A 305 2.73 4.19 -4.27
N ASN A 306 2.23 4.79 -5.35
CA ASN A 306 0.86 5.29 -5.43
C ASN A 306 0.18 4.69 -6.68
N GLN A 307 -0.83 3.85 -6.47
CA GLN A 307 -1.70 3.36 -7.54
C GLN A 307 -3.05 4.05 -7.40
N HIS A 308 -3.35 4.97 -8.30
CA HIS A 308 -4.53 5.82 -8.24
C HIS A 308 -5.81 5.11 -8.69
N GLU A 309 -6.96 5.68 -8.37
CA GLU A 309 -8.27 5.09 -8.62
C GLU A 309 -8.67 5.17 -10.10
N MET A 310 -9.10 4.04 -10.65
CA MET A 310 -9.62 3.92 -12.02
C MET A 310 -11.09 4.35 -12.11
N ALA A 311 -11.45 5.47 -11.46
CA ALA A 311 -12.83 5.90 -11.28
C ALA A 311 -13.08 7.33 -11.79
N PRO A 312 -14.08 7.53 -12.67
CA PRO A 312 -14.45 8.87 -13.13
C PRO A 312 -14.85 9.78 -11.97
N GLY A 313 -14.19 10.94 -11.88
CA GLY A 313 -14.50 12.00 -10.92
C GLY A 313 -13.80 11.90 -9.57
N ASN A 314 -12.97 10.87 -9.36
CA ASN A 314 -12.16 10.72 -8.16
C ASN A 314 -10.74 10.14 -8.40
N PRO A 315 -10.06 10.50 -9.51
CA PRO A 315 -8.79 9.85 -9.84
C PRO A 315 -7.66 10.15 -8.84
N ASP A 316 -7.81 11.17 -7.98
CA ASP A 316 -6.84 11.50 -6.92
C ASP A 316 -6.83 10.49 -5.75
N GLU A 317 -7.83 9.60 -5.65
CA GLU A 317 -7.85 8.57 -4.60
C GLU A 317 -6.84 7.45 -4.91
N VAL A 318 -6.19 6.91 -3.87
CA VAL A 318 -5.16 5.87 -4.01
C VAL A 318 -5.73 4.52 -3.56
N ASN A 319 -5.78 3.57 -4.49
CA ASN A 319 -6.23 2.19 -4.25
C ASN A 319 -5.17 1.34 -3.54
N LEU A 320 -3.89 1.61 -3.82
CA LEU A 320 -2.77 0.92 -3.20
C LEU A 320 -1.64 1.90 -2.91
N HIS A 321 -1.21 1.93 -1.65
CA HIS A 321 -0.11 2.75 -1.16
C HIS A 321 0.90 1.91 -0.39
N ALA A 322 2.19 2.18 -0.63
CA ALA A 322 3.29 1.62 0.16
C ALA A 322 4.48 2.59 0.14
N ALA A 323 5.38 2.49 1.11
CA ALA A 323 6.52 3.38 1.23
C ALA A 323 7.79 2.63 1.64
N LEU A 324 8.92 3.05 1.06
CA LEU A 324 10.27 2.72 1.50
C LEU A 324 10.92 3.98 2.08
N THR A 325 11.24 3.95 3.36
CA THR A 325 11.95 5.06 4.01
C THR A 325 13.33 5.28 3.40
N ASP A 326 13.66 6.54 3.12
CA ASP A 326 14.94 6.96 2.53
C ASP A 326 15.28 6.25 1.20
N GLY A 327 14.26 5.87 0.44
CA GLY A 327 14.37 4.90 -0.65
C GLY A 327 15.17 5.33 -1.88
N PHE A 328 15.59 6.59 -2.00
CA PHE A 328 16.32 7.08 -3.16
C PHE A 328 17.84 7.18 -2.96
N GLN A 329 18.35 7.06 -1.74
CA GLN A 329 19.77 7.36 -1.45
C GLN A 329 20.74 6.33 -2.01
N ASP A 330 20.27 5.09 -2.18
CA ASP A 330 21.03 3.99 -2.74
C ASP A 330 20.48 3.58 -4.11
N TRP A 331 21.29 2.85 -4.87
CA TRP A 331 20.84 2.27 -6.13
C TRP A 331 19.79 1.19 -5.88
N HIS A 332 18.58 1.41 -6.38
CA HIS A 332 17.49 0.45 -6.33
C HIS A 332 16.95 0.14 -7.72
N THR A 333 16.53 -1.11 -7.91
CA THR A 333 15.80 -1.55 -9.09
C THR A 333 14.31 -1.54 -8.80
N TRP A 334 13.61 -0.62 -9.43
CA TRP A 334 12.16 -0.46 -9.34
C TRP A 334 11.52 -1.16 -10.52
N THR A 335 10.55 -2.03 -10.26
CA THR A 335 9.85 -2.75 -11.33
C THR A 335 8.36 -2.69 -11.16
N ILE A 336 7.66 -2.40 -12.26
CA ILE A 336 6.21 -2.56 -12.40
C ILE A 336 5.98 -3.70 -13.39
N GLU A 337 5.26 -4.75 -12.98
CA GLU A 337 4.64 -5.72 -13.86
C GLU A 337 3.15 -5.43 -13.97
N TRP A 338 2.69 -5.16 -15.18
CA TRP A 338 1.31 -4.84 -15.48
C TRP A 338 0.74 -5.86 -16.46
N LYS A 339 -0.27 -6.60 -15.98
CA LYS A 339 -1.11 -7.50 -16.78
C LYS A 339 -2.49 -6.85 -16.91
N PRO A 340 -2.86 -6.33 -18.09
CA PRO A 340 -4.06 -5.50 -18.25
C PRO A 340 -5.34 -6.16 -17.74
N GLY A 341 -6.05 -5.47 -16.85
CA GLY A 341 -7.28 -5.97 -16.22
C GLY A 341 -7.11 -7.21 -15.33
N GLU A 342 -5.88 -7.60 -15.01
CA GLU A 342 -5.59 -8.79 -14.20
C GLU A 342 -4.81 -8.48 -12.94
N SER A 343 -3.64 -7.84 -13.07
CA SER A 343 -2.80 -7.52 -11.92
C SER A 343 -1.78 -6.43 -12.19
N LEU A 344 -1.48 -5.65 -11.16
CA LEU A 344 -0.26 -4.86 -11.03
C LEU A 344 0.62 -5.49 -9.94
N THR A 345 1.90 -5.68 -10.23
CA THR A 345 2.84 -6.27 -9.27
C THR A 345 4.13 -5.47 -9.27
N TYR A 346 4.55 -5.07 -8.08
CA TYR A 346 5.65 -4.15 -7.87
C TYR A 346 6.82 -4.90 -7.26
N TYR A 347 8.01 -4.73 -7.81
CA TYR A 347 9.23 -5.31 -7.25
C TYR A 347 10.27 -4.25 -6.95
N LEU A 348 10.89 -4.37 -5.77
CA LEU A 348 12.06 -3.61 -5.36
C LEU A 348 13.24 -4.58 -5.27
N ASP A 349 14.30 -4.32 -6.04
CA ASP A 349 15.50 -5.16 -6.08
C ASP A 349 15.19 -6.65 -6.35
N GLY A 350 14.20 -6.88 -7.21
CA GLY A 350 13.70 -8.20 -7.58
C GLY A 350 12.84 -8.90 -6.53
N GLN A 351 12.56 -8.25 -5.39
CA GLN A 351 11.68 -8.75 -4.34
C GLN A 351 10.29 -8.17 -4.50
N LEU A 352 9.26 -8.98 -4.23
CA LEU A 352 7.88 -8.51 -4.26
C LEU A 352 7.71 -7.41 -3.20
N PHE A 353 7.34 -6.21 -3.66
CA PHE A 353 7.11 -5.05 -2.81
C PHE A 353 5.62 -4.89 -2.47
N ALA A 354 4.77 -4.97 -3.50
CA ALA A 354 3.32 -4.92 -3.37
C ALA A 354 2.66 -5.55 -4.61
N SER A 355 1.35 -5.82 -4.54
CA SER A 355 0.57 -6.25 -5.69
C SER A 355 -0.91 -5.91 -5.52
N ASP A 356 -1.56 -5.57 -6.62
CA ASP A 356 -3.01 -5.50 -6.74
C ASP A 356 -3.50 -6.51 -7.77
N THR A 357 -4.57 -7.21 -7.44
CA THR A 357 -5.20 -8.24 -8.30
C THR A 357 -6.71 -8.00 -8.46
N ASP A 358 -7.22 -6.86 -7.98
CA ASP A 358 -8.59 -6.45 -8.27
C ASP A 358 -8.63 -5.87 -9.70
N PRO A 359 -9.34 -6.51 -10.66
CA PRO A 359 -9.44 -5.99 -12.02
C PRO A 359 -9.99 -4.56 -12.12
N ALA A 360 -10.75 -4.10 -11.12
CA ALA A 360 -11.26 -2.73 -11.09
C ALA A 360 -10.17 -1.69 -10.82
N HIS A 361 -9.02 -2.10 -10.28
CA HIS A 361 -7.91 -1.22 -9.96
C HIS A 361 -6.73 -1.34 -10.94
N VAL A 362 -6.87 -2.19 -11.97
CA VAL A 362 -5.79 -2.47 -12.93
C VAL A 362 -6.15 -1.86 -14.28
N PRO A 363 -5.30 -0.97 -14.85
CA PRO A 363 -5.59 -0.36 -16.13
C PRO A 363 -5.75 -1.38 -17.26
N THR A 364 -6.58 -1.02 -18.24
CA THR A 364 -6.77 -1.79 -19.48
C THR A 364 -6.50 -1.00 -20.75
N SER A 365 -6.40 0.33 -20.66
CA SER A 365 -6.10 1.23 -21.77
C SER A 365 -4.59 1.41 -21.96
N GLU A 366 -4.20 2.05 -23.06
CA GLU A 366 -2.80 2.37 -23.38
C GLU A 366 -2.23 3.39 -22.40
N HIS A 367 -1.05 3.08 -21.85
CA HIS A 367 -0.29 3.96 -20.97
C HIS A 367 1.10 4.24 -21.53
N VAL A 368 1.75 5.25 -20.98
CA VAL A 368 3.07 5.70 -21.38
C VAL A 368 3.98 5.63 -20.17
N TRP A 369 5.21 5.14 -20.36
CA TRP A 369 6.17 5.03 -19.27
C TRP A 369 7.03 6.29 -19.20
N VAL A 370 6.96 7.00 -18.08
CA VAL A 370 7.52 8.34 -17.90
C VAL A 370 8.40 8.38 -16.65
N LEU A 371 9.53 9.06 -16.75
CA LEU A 371 10.30 9.51 -15.59
C LEU A 371 10.26 11.04 -15.53
N GLN A 372 9.77 11.55 -14.41
CA GLN A 372 9.75 12.97 -14.07
C GLN A 372 10.72 13.22 -12.93
N ALA A 373 11.56 14.24 -13.06
CA ALA A 373 12.37 14.79 -11.98
C ALA A 373 12.08 16.29 -11.92
N LEU A 374 11.28 16.72 -10.95
CA LEU A 374 10.87 18.10 -10.75
C LEU A 374 10.47 18.31 -9.27
N ASN A 375 10.35 19.57 -8.84
CA ASN A 375 10.00 19.92 -7.46
C ASN A 375 8.83 19.10 -6.87
N ALA A 376 9.06 18.58 -5.67
CA ALA A 376 8.08 17.90 -4.84
C ALA A 376 7.23 18.95 -4.11
N ALA A 377 5.99 19.15 -4.59
CA ALA A 377 4.96 19.99 -3.98
C ALA A 377 5.39 21.46 -3.64
N ASP A 378 4.57 22.15 -2.85
CA ASP A 378 4.72 23.55 -2.40
C ASP A 378 5.85 23.75 -1.35
N VAL A 379 6.92 22.98 -1.42
CA VAL A 379 8.03 23.13 -0.47
C VAL A 379 9.08 24.09 -1.04
N PRO A 380 9.46 25.16 -0.32
CA PRO A 380 10.43 26.11 -0.81
C PRO A 380 11.79 25.46 -1.08
N ILE A 381 12.26 25.56 -2.33
CA ILE A 381 13.60 25.10 -2.71
C ILE A 381 14.59 26.25 -2.42
N PRO A 382 15.74 26.02 -1.76
CA PRO A 382 16.76 27.04 -1.59
C PRO A 382 17.29 27.55 -2.93
N ALA A 383 17.59 28.84 -3.03
CA ALA A 383 18.21 29.41 -4.23
C ALA A 383 19.56 28.73 -4.51
N GLY A 384 19.79 28.32 -5.76
CA GLY A 384 21.01 27.61 -6.16
C GLY A 384 21.08 26.14 -5.75
N ALA A 385 20.00 25.58 -5.20
CA ALA A 385 19.89 24.14 -4.95
C ALA A 385 19.97 23.34 -6.26
N VAL A 386 20.69 22.22 -6.21
CA VAL A 386 20.82 21.25 -7.29
C VAL A 386 20.51 19.86 -6.74
N GLY A 387 19.68 19.11 -7.46
CA GLY A 387 19.41 17.69 -7.23
C GLY A 387 19.78 16.87 -8.46
N HIS A 388 20.03 15.58 -8.27
CA HIS A 388 20.32 14.65 -9.36
C HIS A 388 19.52 13.38 -9.15
N VAL A 389 18.85 12.94 -10.21
CA VAL A 389 18.33 11.58 -10.33
C VAL A 389 19.19 10.87 -11.37
N GLU A 390 19.87 9.81 -10.94
CA GLU A 390 20.81 9.05 -11.72
C GLU A 390 20.21 7.69 -12.08
N VAL A 391 20.20 7.35 -13.36
CA VAL A 391 19.69 6.08 -13.89
C VAL A 391 20.84 5.29 -14.50
N ASP A 392 21.11 4.11 -13.94
CA ASP A 392 22.12 3.15 -14.41
C ASP A 392 21.63 2.48 -15.69
N TRP A 393 20.41 1.95 -15.65
CA TRP A 393 19.78 1.34 -16.82
C TRP A 393 18.26 1.35 -16.72
N ALA A 394 17.63 1.18 -17.88
CA ALA A 394 16.19 0.97 -18.03
C ALA A 394 15.91 -0.18 -18.99
N THR A 395 14.80 -0.89 -18.80
CA THR A 395 14.33 -1.92 -19.75
C THR A 395 12.82 -2.06 -19.69
N ALA A 396 12.21 -2.27 -20.86
CA ALA A 396 10.79 -2.56 -20.99
C ALA A 396 10.54 -3.88 -21.71
N TYR A 397 9.39 -4.47 -21.38
CA TYR A 397 8.90 -5.73 -21.92
C TYR A 397 7.43 -5.58 -22.26
N SER A 398 6.96 -6.24 -23.32
CA SER A 398 5.53 -6.39 -23.62
C SER A 398 4.95 -7.61 -22.92
N TYR A 399 3.74 -7.51 -22.38
CA TYR A 399 2.98 -8.66 -21.91
C TYR A 399 2.52 -9.54 -23.09
N VAL A 400 2.60 -10.87 -22.97
CA VAL A 400 2.25 -11.80 -24.08
C VAL A 400 0.99 -12.66 -23.87
N GLY A 401 0.28 -12.50 -22.75
CA GLY A 401 -0.96 -13.26 -22.45
C GLY A 401 -0.68 -14.67 -21.95
#